data_AF-A0A0C3CFJ5-F1
#
_entry.id   AF-A0A0C3CFJ5-F1
#
_cell.length_a   1.000
_cell.length_b   1.000
_cell.length_c   1.000
_cell.angle_alpha   90.00
_cell.angle_beta   90.00
_cell.angle_gamma   90.00
#
_symmetry.space_group_name_H-M   'P 1'
#
loop_
_entity.id
_entity.type
_entity.pdbx_description
1 polymer ?
#
loop_
_entity_poly.entity_id
_entity_poly.type
_entity_poly.pdbx_seq_one_letter_code
_entity_poly.pdbx_strand_id
1 'polypeptide(L)'
;LQQVLPTDLIKALKDISTDCEATHEDMLRLFTNLSNTYFRLNVEQGMQGIELSEWEKLANVEAHTMQYMKRKEVDEKLALVVNAINFPSAKLTI
;
A
#
# COMPACT_ATOMS: atom_id res chain seq x y z
N LEU A 1 6.72 -41.13 4.48
CA LEU A 1 5.68 -40.49 3.65
C LEU A 1 5.90 -38.98 3.72
N GLN A 2 6.48 -38.37 2.68
CA GLN A 2 6.55 -36.90 2.59
C GLN A 2 5.16 -36.39 2.22
N GLN A 3 4.56 -35.58 3.09
CA GLN A 3 3.36 -34.83 2.72
C GLN A 3 3.80 -33.70 1.79
N VAL A 4 3.47 -33.83 0.51
CA VAL A 4 3.69 -32.76 -0.46
C VAL A 4 2.63 -31.71 -0.19
N LEU A 5 3.04 -30.52 0.27
CA LEU A 5 2.15 -29.39 0.44
C LEU A 5 1.62 -28.98 -0.95
N PRO A 6 0.29 -28.82 -1.12
CA PRO A 6 -0.27 -28.35 -2.38
C PRO A 6 0.28 -26.95 -2.71
N THR A 7 0.72 -26.75 -3.95
CA THR A 7 1.24 -25.46 -4.43
C THR A 7 0.24 -24.32 -4.22
N ASP A 8 -1.05 -24.59 -4.39
CA ASP A 8 -2.13 -23.62 -4.17
C ASP A 8 -2.20 -23.15 -2.71
N LEU A 9 -1.92 -24.04 -1.76
CA LEU A 9 -1.88 -23.70 -0.34
C LEU A 9 -0.67 -22.81 -0.03
N ILE A 10 0.50 -23.12 -0.61
CA ILE A 10 1.71 -22.30 -0.46
C ILE A 10 1.47 -20.90 -1.04
N LYS A 11 0.83 -20.83 -2.22
CA LYS A 11 0.48 -19.57 -2.86
C LYS A 11 -0.49 -18.75 -2.00
N ALA A 12 -1.55 -19.37 -1.49
CA ALA A 12 -2.50 -18.70 -0.62
C ALA A 12 -1.84 -18.15 0.67
N LEU A 13 -0.94 -18.92 1.29
CA LEU A 13 -0.21 -18.47 2.48
C LEU A 13 0.74 -17.31 2.17
N LYS A 14 1.41 -17.34 1.01
CA LYS A 14 2.22 -16.21 0.54
C LYS A 14 1.34 -14.98 0.36
N ASP A 15 0.25 -15.10 -0.39
CA ASP A 15 -0.65 -14.00 -0.71
C ASP A 15 -1.21 -13.35 0.56
N ILE A 16 -1.68 -14.15 1.53
CA ILE A 16 -2.15 -13.68 2.85
C ILE A 16 -1.04 -12.97 3.62
N SER A 17 0.17 -13.53 3.64
CA SER A 17 1.30 -12.96 4.39
C SER A 17 1.80 -11.66 3.78
N THR A 18 1.60 -11.47 2.47
CA THR A 18 1.98 -10.24 1.75
C THR A 18 0.83 -9.25 1.62
N ASP A 19 -0.37 -9.57 2.14
CA ASP A 19 -1.52 -8.68 2.06
C ASP A 19 -1.35 -7.50 3.03
N CYS A 20 -1.25 -6.31 2.46
CA CYS A 20 -1.14 -5.06 3.21
C CYS A 20 -2.51 -4.52 3.66
N GLU A 21 -3.63 -5.12 3.25
CA GLU A 21 -4.97 -4.61 3.54
C GLU A 21 -5.33 -4.72 5.02
N ALA A 22 -4.97 -5.82 5.69
CA ALA A 22 -5.20 -5.98 7.12
C ALA A 22 -4.48 -4.88 7.93
N THR A 23 -3.22 -4.60 7.58
CA THR A 23 -2.44 -3.51 8.19
C THR A 23 -3.08 -2.15 7.91
N HIS A 24 -3.61 -1.94 6.70
CA HIS A 24 -4.32 -0.69 6.37
C HIS A 24 -5.55 -0.47 7.24
N GLU A 25 -6.38 -1.50 7.38
CA GLU A 25 -7.58 -1.48 8.22
C GLU A 25 -7.26 -1.19 9.69
N ASP A 26 -6.21 -1.81 10.23
CA ASP A 26 -5.79 -1.58 11.61
C ASP A 26 -5.30 -0.15 11.83
N MET A 27 -4.52 0.39 10.89
CA MET A 27 -4.07 1.79 10.94
C MET A 27 -5.24 2.76 10.79
N LEU A 28 -6.20 2.46 9.91
CA LEU A 28 -7.40 3.28 9.74
C LEU A 28 -8.19 3.34 11.05
N ARG A 29 -8.38 2.21 11.74
CA ARG A 29 -9.03 2.16 13.06
C ARG A 29 -8.27 2.95 14.12
N LEU A 30 -6.96 2.76 14.19
CA LEU A 30 -6.10 3.44 15.16
C LEU A 30 -6.18 4.97 15.02
N PHE A 31 -6.24 5.46 13.78
CA PHE A 31 -6.21 6.89 13.47
C PHE A 31 -7.58 7.49 13.08
N THR A 32 -8.68 6.76 13.27
CA THR A 32 -10.03 7.21 12.86
C THR A 32 -10.41 8.57 13.45
N ASN A 33 -9.98 8.86 14.69
CA ASN A 33 -10.30 10.12 15.37
C ASN A 33 -9.21 11.21 15.22
N LEU A 34 -8.16 10.93 14.46
CA LEU A 34 -7.01 11.81 14.29
C LEU A 34 -6.90 12.23 12.82
N SER A 35 -7.38 13.43 12.53
CA SER A 35 -7.31 14.05 11.21
C SER A 35 -5.87 14.09 10.71
N ASN A 36 -5.68 13.85 9.40
CA ASN A 36 -4.39 14.05 8.72
C ASN A 36 -3.20 13.30 9.35
N THR A 37 -3.45 12.15 10.00
CA THR A 37 -2.41 11.38 10.71
C THR A 37 -1.98 10.12 9.96
N TYR A 38 -2.90 9.47 9.23
CA TYR A 38 -2.59 8.31 8.41
C TYR A 38 -3.08 8.52 6.97
N PHE A 39 -2.20 8.28 6.02
CA PHE A 39 -2.48 8.39 4.58
C PHE A 39 -2.01 7.11 3.89
N ARG A 40 -2.88 6.48 3.11
CA ARG A 40 -2.51 5.38 2.22
C ARG A 40 -2.37 5.88 0.78
N LEU A 41 -1.14 5.81 0.28
CA LEU A 41 -0.79 5.93 -1.13
C LEU A 41 -0.47 4.53 -1.62
N ASN A 42 -1.33 3.97 -2.46
CA ASN A 42 -1.22 2.58 -2.90
C ASN A 42 -1.82 2.44 -4.29
N VAL A 43 -1.09 1.84 -5.23
CA VAL A 43 -1.57 1.55 -6.58
C VAL A 43 -2.49 0.33 -6.52
N GLU A 44 -3.80 0.50 -6.70
CA GLU A 44 -4.76 -0.60 -6.50
C GLU A 44 -4.82 -1.57 -7.69
N GLN A 45 -4.40 -1.13 -8.88
CA GLN A 45 -4.49 -1.90 -10.13
C GLN A 45 -3.23 -1.66 -10.97
N GLY A 46 -2.67 -2.73 -11.53
CA GLY A 46 -1.48 -2.71 -12.39
C GLY A 46 -0.23 -3.34 -11.79
N MET A 47 -0.23 -3.62 -10.48
CA MET A 47 0.88 -4.30 -9.80
C MET A 47 0.70 -5.82 -9.73
N GLN A 48 -0.46 -6.35 -10.15
CA GLN A 48 -0.73 -7.78 -10.06
C GLN A 48 0.24 -8.58 -10.94
N GLY A 49 0.90 -9.58 -10.35
CA GLY A 49 1.85 -10.42 -11.07
C GLY A 49 3.18 -9.72 -11.40
N ILE A 50 3.50 -8.61 -10.71
CA ILE A 50 4.86 -8.06 -10.63
C ILE A 50 5.46 -8.49 -9.30
N GLU A 51 6.44 -9.37 -9.35
CA GLU A 51 7.20 -9.84 -8.20
C GLU A 51 8.38 -8.90 -7.91
N LEU A 52 8.83 -8.85 -6.65
CA LEU A 52 9.91 -7.95 -6.22
C LEU A 52 11.24 -8.16 -6.96
N SER A 53 11.46 -9.36 -7.51
CA SER A 53 12.67 -9.71 -8.25
C SER A 53 12.64 -9.34 -9.73
N GLU A 54 11.49 -8.94 -10.28
CA GLU A 54 11.28 -8.70 -11.71
C GLU A 54 11.69 -7.28 -12.13
N TRP A 55 12.99 -6.99 -12.03
CA TRP A 55 13.57 -5.68 -12.37
C TRP A 55 13.31 -5.27 -13.83
N GLU A 56 13.13 -6.23 -14.73
CA GLU A 56 12.76 -5.99 -16.13
C GLU A 56 11.37 -5.36 -16.29
N LYS A 57 10.50 -5.47 -15.28
CA LYS A 57 9.15 -4.87 -15.27
C LYS A 57 9.10 -3.47 -14.65
N LEU A 58 10.23 -2.87 -14.28
CA LEU A 58 10.26 -1.54 -13.66
C LEU A 58 9.55 -0.45 -14.48
N ALA A 59 9.63 -0.51 -15.82
CA ALA A 59 8.91 0.42 -16.69
C ALA A 59 7.38 0.30 -16.54
N ASN A 60 6.86 -0.89 -16.29
CA ASN A 60 5.43 -1.09 -16.01
C ASN A 60 5.05 -0.52 -14.65
N VAL A 61 5.91 -0.72 -13.64
CA VAL A 61 5.72 -0.14 -12.30
C VAL A 61 5.64 1.40 -12.40
N GLU A 62 6.56 2.01 -13.14
CA GLU A 62 6.58 3.46 -13.39
C GLU A 62 5.29 3.92 -14.07
N ALA A 63 4.88 3.27 -15.16
CA ALA A 63 3.69 3.64 -15.92
C ALA A 63 2.41 3.62 -15.07
N HIS A 64 2.21 2.54 -14.31
CA HIS A 64 1.06 2.41 -13.42
C HIS A 64 1.10 3.41 -12.26
N THR A 65 2.29 3.66 -11.68
CA THR A 65 2.46 4.68 -10.64
C THR A 65 2.14 6.07 -11.18
N MET A 66 2.65 6.43 -12.36
CA MET A 66 2.33 7.71 -13.01
C MET A 66 0.84 7.86 -13.27
N GLN A 67 0.16 6.79 -13.71
CA GLN A 67 -1.28 6.81 -13.92
C GLN A 67 -2.04 6.99 -12.61
N TYR A 68 -1.62 6.31 -11.54
CA TYR A 68 -2.16 6.48 -10.19
C TYR A 68 -2.03 7.92 -9.70
N MET A 69 -0.83 8.51 -9.82
CA MET A 69 -0.56 9.88 -9.38
C MET A 69 -1.35 10.95 -10.18
N LYS A 70 -1.79 10.65 -11.40
CA LYS A 70 -2.62 11.54 -12.21
C LYS A 70 -4.09 11.59 -11.76
N ARG A 71 -4.52 10.70 -10.87
CA ARG A 71 -5.90 10.72 -10.37
C ARG A 71 -6.08 11.91 -9.43
N LYS A 72 -7.17 12.66 -9.62
CA LYS A 72 -7.51 13.84 -8.82
C LYS A 72 -7.52 13.54 -7.32
N GLU A 73 -8.12 12.43 -6.92
CA GLU A 73 -8.18 11.99 -5.51
C GLU A 73 -6.80 11.75 -4.88
N VAL A 74 -5.82 11.31 -5.68
CA VAL A 74 -4.45 11.05 -5.24
C VAL A 74 -3.69 12.36 -5.12
N ASP A 75 -3.86 13.28 -6.07
CA ASP A 75 -3.28 14.62 -6.02
C ASP A 75 -3.77 15.41 -4.80
N GLU A 76 -5.09 15.39 -4.54
CA GLU A 76 -5.68 16.01 -3.35
C GLU A 76 -5.15 15.39 -2.05
N LYS A 77 -5.05 14.05 -1.99
CA LYS A 77 -4.47 13.35 -0.85
C LYS A 77 -2.99 13.70 -0.65
N LEU A 78 -2.22 13.84 -1.74
CA LEU A 78 -0.82 14.23 -1.68
C LEU A 78 -0.65 15.64 -1.11
N ALA A 79 -1.52 16.57 -1.49
CA ALA A 79 -1.52 17.92 -0.92
C ALA A 79 -1.77 17.89 0.60
N LEU A 80 -2.67 17.02 1.09
CA LEU A 80 -2.89 16.82 2.53
C LEU A 80 -1.66 16.24 3.23
N VAL A 81 -0.97 15.28 2.61
CA VAL A 81 0.30 14.72 3.13
C VAL A 81 1.35 15.81 3.26
N VAL A 82 1.56 16.60 2.21
CA VAL A 82 2.53 17.71 2.21
C VAL A 82 2.20 18.74 3.28
N ASN A 83 0.92 19.08 3.44
CA ASN A 83 0.48 19.99 4.50
C ASN A 83 0.73 19.40 5.90
N ALA A 84 0.44 18.12 6.13
CA ALA A 84 0.67 17.46 7.41
C ALA A 84 2.16 17.41 7.79
N ILE A 85 3.05 17.23 6.81
CA ILE A 85 4.51 17.25 7.00
C ILE A 85 5.00 18.66 7.37
N ASN A 86 4.49 19.69 6.69
CA ASN A 86 4.93 21.07 6.89
C ASN A 86 4.30 21.72 8.13
N PHE A 87 3.10 21.30 8.53
CA PHE A 87 2.33 21.86 9.65
C PHE A 87 1.88 20.75 10.63
N PRO A 88 2.84 20.10 11.32
CA PRO A 88 2.53 18.98 12.20
C PRO A 88 1.62 19.42 13.37
N SER A 89 0.44 18.81 13.44
CA SER A 89 -0.57 19.09 14.46
C SER A 89 -0.30 18.19 15.68
N ALA A 90 0.65 18.60 16.52
CA ALA A 90 1.12 17.91 17.72
C ALA A 90 1.81 16.55 17.49
N LYS A 91 2.73 16.20 18.42
CA LYS A 91 3.49 14.94 18.35
C LYS A 91 2.59 13.78 18.75
N LEU A 92 2.43 12.81 17.86
CA LEU A 92 1.92 11.50 18.23
C LEU A 92 2.83 10.93 19.32
N THR A 93 2.30 10.69 20.51
CA THR A 93 3.01 9.95 21.57
C THR A 93 2.41 8.55 21.57
N ILE A 94 3.20 7.59 21.11
CA ILE A 94 2.80 6.18 20.96
C ILE A 94 3.41 5.38 22.10
#